data_AF-A0A2V9S1N9-F1
#
_entry.id   AF-A0A2V9S1N9-F1
#
_cell.length_a   1.000
_cell.length_b   1.000
_cell.length_c   1.000
_cell.angle_alpha   90.00
_cell.angle_beta   90.00
_cell.angle_gamma   90.00
#
_symmetry.space_group_name_H-M   'P 1'
#
loop_
_entity.id
_entity.type
_entity.pdbx_description
1 polymer ?
#
loop_
_entity_poly.entity_id
_entity_poly.type
_entity_poly.pdbx_seq_one_letter_code
_entity_poly.pdbx_strand_id
1 'polypeptide(L)' 'MKERTERWVEFMPGRTITERERNFLLIFSAMVGAVSVARILTEPADRQKVLVDMRDHLLRSF' A
#
# COMPACT_ATOMS: atom_id res chain seq x y z
N MET A 1 17.50 -2.93 -1.32
CA MET A 1 16.07 -2.89 -0.94
C MET A 1 15.82 -3.49 0.44
N LYS A 2 16.46 -4.62 0.77
CA LYS A 2 16.27 -5.40 2.00
C LYS A 2 16.30 -4.56 3.31
N GLU A 3 17.32 -3.74 3.52
CA GLU A 3 17.42 -2.89 4.73
C GLU A 3 16.30 -1.84 4.86
N ARG A 4 15.77 -1.32 3.75
CA ARG A 4 14.63 -0.40 3.82
C ARG A 4 13.39 -1.17 4.27
N THR A 5 13.12 -2.31 3.66
CA THR A 5 11.99 -3.17 4.01
C THR A 5 12.02 -3.56 5.48
N GLU A 6 13.17 -3.98 6.00
CA GLU A 6 13.34 -4.36 7.42
C GLU A 6 12.93 -3.23 8.39
N ARG A 7 13.27 -1.97 8.08
CA ARG A 7 12.84 -0.82 8.89
C ARG A 7 11.34 -0.54 8.83
N TRP A 8 10.69 -0.80 7.70
CA TRP A 8 9.25 -0.55 7.55
C TRP A 8 8.40 -1.66 8.16
N VAL A 9 8.89 -2.90 8.15
CA VAL A 9 8.19 -4.09 8.68
C VAL A 9 7.83 -3.91 10.15
N GLU A 10 8.66 -3.25 10.96
CA GLU A 10 8.36 -2.99 12.37
C GLU A 10 7.05 -2.20 12.56
N PHE A 11 6.72 -1.31 11.63
CA PHE A 11 5.54 -0.45 11.68
C PHE A 11 4.33 -1.03 10.94
N MET A 12 4.46 -2.21 10.34
CA MET A 12 3.35 -2.82 9.60
C MET A 12 2.32 -3.44 10.55
N PRO A 13 1.04 -3.44 10.15
CA PRO A 13 0.02 -4.14 10.91
C PRO A 13 0.32 -5.66 10.92
N GLY A 14 0.08 -6.31 12.05
CA GLY A 14 0.36 -7.73 12.25
C GLY A 14 0.84 -8.05 13.66
N ARG A 15 0.44 -9.22 14.18
CA ARG A 15 0.79 -9.69 15.53
C ARG A 15 2.16 -10.35 15.57
N THR A 16 2.60 -10.93 14.45
CA THR A 16 3.92 -11.57 14.31
C THR A 16 4.77 -10.89 13.24
N ILE A 17 6.10 -11.07 13.30
CA ILE A 17 7.02 -10.54 12.27
C ILE A 17 6.63 -11.07 10.88
N THR A 18 6.30 -12.36 10.77
CA THR A 18 5.88 -12.96 9.50
C THR A 18 4.58 -12.36 8.96
N GLU A 19 3.61 -12.05 9.83
CA GLU A 19 2.39 -11.33 9.41
C GLU A 19 2.72 -9.91 8.95
N ARG A 20 3.60 -9.20 9.65
CA ARG A 20 4.03 -7.84 9.28
C ARG A 20 4.76 -7.81 7.93
N GLU A 21 5.64 -8.77 7.67
CA GLU A 21 6.32 -8.94 6.37
C GLU A 21 5.33 -9.22 5.25
N ARG A 22 4.37 -10.13 5.48
CA ARG A 22 3.31 -10.42 4.51
C ARG A 22 2.46 -9.18 4.24
N ASN A 23 2.04 -8.47 5.28
CA ASN A 23 1.21 -7.29 5.16
C ASN A 23 1.95 -6.14 4.51
N PHE A 24 3.26 -5.98 4.75
CA PHE A 24 4.13 -5.06 4.00
C PHE A 24 4.01 -5.32 2.49
N LEU A 25 4.21 -6.57 2.07
CA LEU A 25 4.18 -6.94 0.65
C LEU A 25 2.80 -6.67 0.03
N LEU A 26 1.72 -6.99 0.75
CA LEU A 26 0.35 -6.73 0.29
C LEU A 26 0.05 -5.25 0.15
N ILE A 27 0.30 -4.45 1.21
CA ILE A 27 0.05 -3.00 1.22
C ILE A 27 0.89 -2.31 0.14
N PHE A 28 2.18 -2.64 0.06
CA PHE A 28 3.10 -2.01 -0.89
C PHE A 28 2.70 -2.32 -2.34
N SER A 29 2.45 -3.60 -2.66
CA SER A 29 2.03 -3.99 -4.02
C SER A 29 0.68 -3.41 -4.41
N ALA A 30 -0.29 -3.35 -3.49
CA ALA A 30 -1.59 -2.72 -3.73
C ALA A 30 -1.44 -1.22 -4.06
N MET A 31 -0.61 -0.49 -3.32
CA MET A 31 -0.32 0.92 -3.60
C MET A 31 0.43 1.11 -4.92
N VAL A 32 1.40 0.24 -5.25
CA VAL A 32 2.06 0.27 -6.57
C VAL A 32 1.04 0.06 -7.70
N GLY A 33 0.08 -0.84 -7.51
CA GLY A 33 -1.03 -1.05 -8.44
C GLY A 33 -1.91 0.20 -8.59
N ALA A 34 -2.34 0.79 -7.47
CA ALA A 34 -3.16 2.01 -7.48
C ALA A 34 -2.45 3.19 -8.17
N VAL A 35 -1.15 3.38 -7.92
CA VAL A 35 -0.36 4.41 -8.60
C VAL A 35 -0.23 4.10 -10.10
N SER A 36 -0.08 2.83 -10.47
CA SER A 36 -0.02 2.43 -11.89
C SER A 36 -1.34 2.74 -12.62
N VAL A 37 -2.48 2.48 -11.99
CA VAL A 37 -3.81 2.87 -12.51
C VAL A 37 -3.96 4.39 -12.56
N ALA A 38 -3.58 5.11 -11.50
CA ALA A 38 -3.68 6.56 -11.49
C ALA A 38 -2.87 7.23 -12.63
N ARG A 39 -1.75 6.64 -13.05
CA ARG A 39 -0.92 7.17 -14.15
C ARG A 39 -1.59 7.13 -15.52
N ILE A 40 -2.54 6.23 -15.76
CA ILE A 40 -3.23 6.14 -17.05
C ILE A 40 -4.48 7.02 -17.13
N LEU A 41 -4.96 7.54 -15.99
CA LEU A 41 -6.10 8.45 -15.93
C LEU A 41 -5.69 9.86 -16.35
N THR A 42 -6.55 10.58 -17.05
CA THR A 42 -6.28 11.94 -17.53
C THR A 42 -6.75 13.00 -16.54
N GLU A 43 -7.91 12.80 -15.94
CA GLU A 43 -8.55 13.73 -15.02
C GLU A 43 -7.87 13.69 -13.63
N PRO A 44 -7.35 14.82 -13.12
CA PRO A 44 -6.75 14.88 -11.79
C PRO A 44 -7.66 14.37 -10.66
N ALA A 45 -8.97 14.64 -10.74
CA ALA A 45 -9.92 14.17 -9.74
C ALA A 45 -9.99 12.63 -9.68
N ASP A 46 -9.96 11.95 -10.83
CA ASP A 46 -10.00 10.49 -10.90
C ASP A 46 -8.71 9.84 -10.39
N ARG A 47 -7.56 10.46 -10.68
CA ARG A 47 -6.26 10.05 -10.10
C ARG A 47 -6.31 10.08 -8.59
N GLN A 48 -6.78 11.20 -8.04
CA GLN A 48 -6.87 11.38 -6.60
C GLN A 48 -7.86 10.39 -5.98
N LYS A 49 -9.01 10.18 -6.63
CA LYS A 49 -10.03 9.24 -6.19
C LYS A 49 -9.47 7.83 -6.04
N VAL A 50 -8.77 7.30 -7.05
CA VAL A 50 -8.18 5.95 -6.99
C VAL A 50 -7.19 5.80 -5.83
N LEU A 51 -6.35 6.81 -5.61
CA LEU A 51 -5.35 6.79 -4.53
C LEU A 51 -6.02 6.86 -3.15
N VAL A 52 -7.05 7.69 -2.99
CA VAL A 52 -7.83 7.81 -1.74
C VAL A 52 -8.60 6.53 -1.45
N ASP A 53 -9.32 6.00 -2.43
CA ASP A 53 -10.14 4.80 -2.27
C ASP A 53 -9.25 3.60 -1.90
N MET A 54 -8.07 3.45 -2.52
CA MET A 54 -7.10 2.40 -2.15
C MET A 54 -6.56 2.59 -0.73
N ARG A 55 -6.15 3.81 -0.36
CA ARG A 55 -5.68 4.11 1.00
C ARG A 55 -6.74 3.74 2.03
N ASP A 56 -7.98 4.16 1.81
CA ASP A 56 -9.08 3.94 2.75
C ASP A 56 -9.45 2.45 2.84
N HIS A 57 -9.36 1.72 1.72
CA HIS A 57 -9.51 0.26 1.72
C HIS A 57 -8.43 -0.43 2.55
N LEU A 58 -7.15 -0.07 2.37
CA LEU A 58 -6.04 -0.68 3.10
C LEU A 58 -6.12 -0.36 4.60
N LEU A 59 -6.46 0.88 4.99
CA LEU A 59 -6.62 1.27 6.39
C LEU A 59 -7.79 0.56 7.10
N ARG A 60 -8.80 0.09 6.37
CA ARG A 60 -9.91 -0.70 6.94
C ARG A 60 -9.64 -2.19 6.99
N SER A 61 -8.72 -2.68 6.16
CA SER A 61 -8.47 -4.11 5.98
C SER A 61 -7.42 -4.68 6.94
N PHE A 62 -6.65 -3.82 7.60
CA PHE A 62 -5.57 -4.17 8.51
C PHE A 62 -5.67 -3.38 9.81
#